data_AF-A0A9E0T2A9-F1
#
_entry.id   AF-A0A9E0T2A9-F1
#
_cell.length_a   1.000
_cell.length_b   1.000
_cell.length_c   1.000
_cell.angle_alpha   90.00
_cell.angle_beta   90.00
_cell.angle_gamma   90.00
#
_symmetry.space_group_name_H-M   'P 1'
#
loop_
_entity.id
_entity.type
_entity.pdbx_description
1 polymer ?
#
loop_
_entity_poly.entity_id
_entity_poly.type
_entity_poly.pdbx_seq_one_letter_code
_entity_poly.pdbx_strand_id
1 'polypeptide(L)'
;MLVRRSLQIAVVAGLAGFASSAFAAPDAATDQAIWRELIHTNPAPANGCFHATYPSTQWVRGTCFPTPHRYMATPHRSANGQWETVGNGNDDVIQVGSNISQTVGSFPTVTGVKTEKGVGVAAFGGGGILGPNEYTLQINSQMNLATAACKNKSGCTVWQQYVYAPDYDVQGSAAVFIEYWLLGYGSSCPTSWDSDGSGDCVMNSNYVAAPDEPITQLGNEKLSGSAKAGGNDTIVFTVGSTAYTFSAPDSVLDLATAWNESEFNVVGNAGGSKAVFNSHSSVTVKIAVNDGSTAKPNCLKNSGTTGETNNLSLKTCTGYSASAPYIQFTESN
;
A
#
# COMPACT_ATOMS: atom_id res chain seq x y z
N MET A 1 -49.79 -80.01 21.67
CA MET A 1 -48.46 -80.18 21.06
C MET A 1 -48.37 -79.32 19.81
N LEU A 2 -47.60 -78.23 19.90
CA LEU A 2 -47.21 -77.34 18.81
C LEU A 2 -45.90 -77.84 18.18
N VAL A 3 -45.76 -77.78 16.86
CA VAL A 3 -44.47 -77.58 16.15
C VAL A 3 -44.77 -76.74 14.89
N ARG A 4 -44.81 -75.42 15.01
CA ARG A 4 -43.81 -74.41 14.59
C ARG A 4 -43.33 -74.51 13.13
N ARG A 5 -43.92 -73.64 12.29
CA ARG A 5 -43.43 -73.20 10.98
C ARG A 5 -42.32 -72.16 11.18
N SER A 6 -41.19 -72.33 10.49
CA SER A 6 -40.08 -71.38 10.48
C SER A 6 -40.16 -70.50 9.24
N LEU A 7 -40.36 -69.20 9.44
CA LEU A 7 -40.32 -68.14 8.43
C LEU A 7 -38.85 -67.72 8.26
N GLN A 8 -38.26 -67.85 7.07
CA GLN A 8 -36.96 -67.27 6.76
C GLN A 8 -37.17 -65.83 6.26
N ILE A 9 -36.66 -64.87 7.02
CA ILE A 9 -36.63 -63.45 6.67
C ILE A 9 -35.36 -63.22 5.83
N ALA A 10 -35.53 -62.87 4.55
CA ALA A 10 -34.43 -62.39 3.72
C ALA A 10 -34.15 -60.92 4.07
N VAL A 11 -32.99 -60.66 4.65
CA VAL A 11 -32.49 -59.29 4.89
C VAL A 11 -31.87 -58.79 3.58
N VAL A 12 -32.56 -57.88 2.89
CA VAL A 12 -32.01 -57.13 1.78
C VAL A 12 -31.12 -56.04 2.38
N ALA A 13 -29.81 -56.25 2.36
CA ALA A 13 -28.84 -55.22 2.70
C ALA A 13 -28.81 -54.18 1.57
N GLY A 14 -29.48 -53.04 1.79
CA GLY A 14 -29.38 -51.87 0.91
C GLY A 14 -27.98 -51.27 1.03
N LEU A 15 -27.18 -51.36 -0.03
CA LEU A 15 -26.00 -50.53 -0.21
C LEU A 15 -26.48 -49.11 -0.54
N ALA A 16 -26.63 -48.28 0.51
CA ALA A 16 -26.69 -46.84 0.34
C ALA A 16 -25.31 -46.38 -0.15
N GLY A 17 -25.20 -46.12 -1.45
CA GLY A 17 -24.04 -45.43 -2.01
C GLY A 17 -23.98 -44.04 -1.40
N PHE A 18 -23.02 -43.82 -0.49
CA PHE A 18 -22.62 -42.48 -0.11
C PHE A 18 -21.98 -41.84 -1.35
N ALA A 19 -22.76 -41.06 -2.09
CA ALA A 19 -22.18 -40.07 -2.98
C ALA A 19 -21.37 -39.12 -2.10
N SER A 20 -20.05 -39.28 -2.08
CA SER A 20 -19.16 -38.25 -1.57
C SER A 20 -19.40 -37.02 -2.42
N SER A 21 -20.17 -36.07 -1.88
CA SER A 21 -20.17 -34.70 -2.37
C SER A 21 -18.72 -34.22 -2.27
N ALA A 22 -17.99 -34.28 -3.38
CA ALA A 22 -16.72 -33.61 -3.48
C ALA A 22 -17.03 -32.13 -3.30
N PHE A 23 -16.78 -31.59 -2.11
CA PHE A 23 -16.61 -30.17 -1.94
C PHE A 23 -15.49 -29.80 -2.90
N ALA A 24 -15.81 -29.07 -3.97
CA ALA A 24 -14.78 -28.47 -4.80
C ALA A 24 -13.88 -27.70 -3.84
N ALA A 25 -12.60 -28.08 -3.78
CA ALA A 25 -11.62 -27.29 -3.05
C ALA A 25 -11.73 -25.85 -3.57
N PRO A 26 -11.71 -24.84 -2.69
CA PRO A 26 -11.66 -23.46 -3.16
C PRO A 26 -10.54 -23.32 -4.18
N ASP A 27 -10.81 -22.56 -5.24
CA ASP A 27 -9.83 -22.31 -6.30
C ASP A 27 -8.56 -21.71 -5.68
N ALA A 28 -7.38 -22.20 -6.07
CA ALA A 28 -6.10 -21.77 -5.52
C ALA A 28 -5.92 -20.23 -5.60
N ALA A 29 -6.50 -19.59 -6.61
CA ALA A 29 -6.51 -18.13 -6.72
C ALA A 29 -7.32 -17.44 -5.60
N THR A 30 -8.44 -18.04 -5.18
CA THR A 30 -9.28 -17.55 -4.08
C THR A 30 -8.53 -17.69 -2.74
N ASP A 31 -7.89 -18.84 -2.51
CA ASP A 31 -7.11 -19.06 -1.28
C ASP A 31 -5.92 -18.12 -1.17
N GLN A 32 -5.23 -17.84 -2.28
CA GLN A 32 -4.15 -16.86 -2.32
C GLN A 32 -4.66 -15.43 -2.04
N ALA A 33 -5.83 -15.06 -2.58
CA ALA A 33 -6.42 -13.76 -2.30
C ALA A 33 -6.76 -13.59 -0.81
N ILE A 34 -7.34 -14.63 -0.18
CA ILE A 34 -7.61 -14.65 1.25
C ILE A 34 -6.31 -14.57 2.06
N TRP A 35 -5.29 -15.33 1.68
CA TRP A 35 -3.98 -15.28 2.33
C TRP A 35 -3.35 -13.89 2.26
N ARG A 36 -3.46 -13.20 1.12
CA ARG A 36 -3.00 -11.80 0.98
C ARG A 36 -3.74 -10.89 1.97
N GLU A 37 -5.05 -11.01 2.14
CA GLU A 37 -5.75 -10.22 3.17
C GLU A 37 -5.25 -10.52 4.58
N LEU A 38 -5.05 -11.81 4.91
CA LEU A 38 -4.61 -12.23 6.24
C LEU A 38 -3.21 -11.72 6.57
N ILE A 39 -2.26 -11.82 5.63
CA ILE A 39 -0.86 -11.48 5.90
C ILE A 39 -0.66 -9.98 6.20
N HIS A 40 -1.49 -9.09 5.66
CA HIS A 40 -1.47 -7.65 6.00
C HIS A 40 -1.90 -7.35 7.44
N THR A 41 -2.63 -8.26 8.09
CA THR A 41 -3.04 -8.11 9.51
C THR A 41 -2.21 -8.95 10.47
N ASN A 42 -1.30 -9.79 9.95
CA ASN A 42 -0.47 -10.67 10.74
C ASN A 42 0.90 -10.00 11.02
N PRO A 43 1.18 -9.60 12.27
CA PRO A 43 2.45 -8.91 12.57
C PRO A 43 3.65 -9.85 12.46
N ALA A 44 4.79 -9.31 12.03
CA ALA A 44 6.08 -9.97 12.15
C ALA A 44 6.44 -10.20 13.64
N PRO A 45 7.18 -11.28 13.98
CA PRO A 45 7.46 -11.64 15.37
C PRO A 45 8.40 -10.66 16.09
N ALA A 46 9.10 -9.80 15.36
CA ALA A 46 10.02 -8.79 15.90
C ALA A 46 10.27 -7.69 14.86
N ASN A 47 11.00 -6.65 15.27
CA ASN A 47 11.41 -5.56 14.39
C ASN A 47 12.39 -6.05 13.30
N GLY A 48 12.31 -5.41 12.13
CA GLY A 48 13.20 -5.64 10.99
C GLY A 48 12.47 -6.13 9.74
N CYS A 49 13.22 -6.82 8.88
CA CYS A 49 12.79 -7.24 7.55
C CYS A 49 12.41 -8.72 7.54
N PHE A 50 11.27 -9.03 6.93
CA PHE A 50 10.77 -10.39 6.82
C PHE A 50 10.11 -10.62 5.47
N HIS A 51 9.99 -11.90 5.09
CA HIS A 51 9.13 -12.34 4.00
C HIS A 51 8.26 -13.52 4.44
N ALA A 52 7.15 -13.75 3.76
CA ALA A 52 6.31 -14.93 3.93
C ALA A 52 5.85 -15.43 2.56
N THR A 53 5.59 -16.73 2.45
CA THR A 53 5.17 -17.37 1.20
C THR A 53 3.95 -18.25 1.44
N TYR A 54 2.92 -18.06 0.62
CA TYR A 54 1.72 -18.89 0.61
C TYR A 54 2.07 -20.38 0.51
N PRO A 55 1.40 -21.28 1.26
CA PRO A 55 0.23 -21.01 2.10
C PRO A 55 0.54 -20.56 3.52
N SER A 56 1.82 -20.40 3.89
CA SER A 56 2.21 -20.04 5.25
C SER A 56 2.01 -18.55 5.52
N THR A 57 1.49 -18.20 6.68
CA THR A 57 1.51 -16.82 7.19
C THR A 57 2.70 -16.56 8.11
N GLN A 58 3.61 -17.53 8.29
CA GLN A 58 4.78 -17.35 9.14
C GLN A 58 5.82 -16.47 8.45
N TRP A 59 6.22 -15.42 9.15
CA TRP A 59 7.29 -14.51 8.72
C TRP A 59 8.66 -15.11 8.95
N VAL A 60 9.44 -15.20 7.87
CA VAL A 60 10.84 -15.62 7.86
C VAL A 60 11.72 -14.37 7.84
N ARG A 61 12.67 -14.30 8.78
CA ARG A 61 13.58 -13.15 8.89
C ARG A 61 14.42 -13.04 7.62
N GLY A 62 14.43 -11.85 7.04
CA GLY A 62 15.27 -11.46 5.92
C GLY A 62 16.32 -10.44 6.34
N THR A 63 17.00 -9.90 5.33
CA THR A 63 18.01 -8.86 5.49
C THR A 63 17.36 -7.49 5.28
N CYS A 64 17.70 -6.53 6.13
CA CYS A 64 17.43 -5.13 5.88
C CYS A 64 18.62 -4.47 5.21
N PHE A 65 18.34 -3.66 4.20
CA PHE A 65 19.35 -2.94 3.45
C PHE A 65 19.21 -1.43 3.72
N PRO A 66 20.31 -0.67 3.76
CA PRO A 66 20.23 0.78 3.83
C PRO A 66 19.65 1.33 2.52
N THR A 67 18.74 2.29 2.60
CA THR A 67 18.19 2.97 1.43
C THR A 67 19.16 4.06 0.92
N PRO A 68 19.20 4.30 -0.41
CA PRO A 68 19.94 5.42 -0.97
C PRO A 68 19.27 6.76 -0.64
N HIS A 69 20.05 7.85 -0.76
CA HIS A 69 19.59 9.24 -0.63
C HIS A 69 18.85 9.69 -1.91
N ARG A 70 17.70 9.07 -2.15
CA ARG A 70 16.73 9.38 -3.21
C ARG A 70 15.38 9.49 -2.51
N TYR A 71 14.52 10.41 -2.91
CA TYR A 71 13.26 10.65 -2.18
C TYR A 71 12.09 10.78 -3.13
N MET A 72 10.91 10.46 -2.63
CA MET A 72 9.66 10.88 -3.25
C MET A 72 9.55 12.41 -3.14
N ALA A 73 8.87 13.04 -4.09
CA ALA A 73 8.73 14.49 -4.09
C ALA A 73 7.54 14.92 -3.24
N THR A 74 7.65 16.06 -2.57
CA THR A 74 6.49 16.79 -2.05
C THR A 74 5.72 17.43 -3.22
N PRO A 75 4.42 17.72 -3.09
CA PRO A 75 3.65 18.31 -4.17
C PRO A 75 4.17 19.69 -4.53
N HIS A 76 4.41 19.93 -5.82
CA HIS A 76 4.83 21.21 -6.34
C HIS A 76 3.76 21.76 -7.28
N ARG A 77 3.12 22.87 -6.90
CA ARG A 77 2.24 23.60 -7.83
C ARG A 77 3.08 24.12 -8.98
N SER A 78 2.72 23.75 -10.20
CA SER A 78 3.32 24.32 -11.41
C SER A 78 3.22 25.85 -11.40
N ALA A 79 4.18 26.55 -12.03
CA ALA A 79 4.21 28.03 -12.05
C ALA A 79 2.96 28.67 -12.68
N ASN A 80 2.18 27.90 -13.44
CA ASN A 80 0.91 28.28 -14.05
C ASN A 80 -0.33 27.77 -13.28
N GLY A 81 -0.14 27.20 -12.08
CA GLY A 81 -1.22 26.78 -11.18
C GLY A 81 -2.06 25.61 -11.68
N GLN A 82 -1.58 24.86 -12.68
CA GLN A 82 -2.27 23.67 -13.19
C GLN A 82 -1.86 22.44 -12.39
N TRP A 83 -2.85 21.66 -11.97
CA TRP A 83 -2.63 20.33 -11.41
C TRP A 83 -2.26 19.34 -12.51
N GLU A 84 -1.45 18.34 -12.19
CA GLU A 84 -1.19 17.19 -13.07
C GLU A 84 -2.42 16.23 -13.07
N THR A 85 -2.43 15.23 -13.96
CA THR A 85 -3.66 14.46 -14.24
C THR A 85 -4.12 13.56 -13.07
N VAL A 86 -3.17 12.92 -12.38
CA VAL A 86 -3.31 12.18 -11.11
C VAL A 86 -1.98 12.33 -10.37
N GLY A 87 -2.00 12.45 -9.05
CA GLY A 87 -0.82 12.80 -8.26
C GLY A 87 -0.60 14.30 -8.17
N ASN A 88 0.47 14.71 -7.48
CA ASN A 88 0.84 16.11 -7.29
C ASN A 88 -0.34 16.98 -6.78
N GLY A 89 -1.14 16.43 -5.87
CA GLY A 89 -2.30 17.10 -5.27
C GLY A 89 -3.62 16.96 -6.03
N ASN A 90 -3.67 16.17 -7.12
CA ASN A 90 -4.91 15.79 -7.79
C ASN A 90 -5.18 14.30 -7.58
N ASP A 91 -5.62 13.97 -6.36
CA ASP A 91 -5.89 12.61 -5.90
C ASP A 91 -7.17 12.55 -5.06
N ASP A 92 -7.75 11.35 -4.99
CA ASP A 92 -8.84 11.02 -4.08
C ASP A 92 -8.27 10.38 -2.80
N VAL A 93 -8.46 11.07 -1.66
CA VAL A 93 -7.92 10.69 -0.35
C VAL A 93 -9.05 10.21 0.57
N ILE A 94 -8.79 9.14 1.33
CA ILE A 94 -9.71 8.69 2.37
C ILE A 94 -9.54 9.53 3.63
N GLN A 95 -10.64 10.07 4.17
CA GLN A 95 -10.65 10.74 5.47
C GLN A 95 -11.64 10.05 6.41
N VAL A 96 -11.20 9.86 7.66
CA VAL A 96 -11.99 9.31 8.76
C VAL A 96 -12.02 10.25 9.97
N GLY A 97 -12.95 10.00 10.90
CA GLY A 97 -13.14 10.83 12.09
C GLY A 97 -12.23 10.50 13.28
N SER A 98 -11.55 9.34 13.24
CA SER A 98 -10.60 8.87 14.26
C SER A 98 -9.21 8.67 13.65
N ASN A 99 -8.24 8.28 14.47
CA ASN A 99 -6.89 7.98 13.97
C ASN A 99 -6.89 6.65 13.22
N ILE A 100 -6.29 6.65 12.04
CA ILE A 100 -5.96 5.47 11.25
C ILE A 100 -4.81 4.75 11.95
N SER A 101 -5.01 3.46 12.21
CA SER A 101 -3.97 2.54 12.66
C SER A 101 -3.35 1.74 11.51
N GLN A 102 -4.11 1.56 10.41
CA GLN A 102 -3.63 0.90 9.20
C GLN A 102 -4.40 1.38 7.96
N THR A 103 -3.69 1.55 6.85
CA THR A 103 -4.25 1.67 5.50
C THR A 103 -3.82 0.47 4.67
N VAL A 104 -4.73 -0.06 3.85
CA VAL A 104 -4.46 -1.07 2.82
C VAL A 104 -4.90 -0.53 1.46
N GLY A 105 -3.94 -0.40 0.56
CA GLY A 105 -4.12 -0.05 -0.85
C GLY A 105 -4.14 -1.29 -1.73
N SER A 106 -5.06 -1.31 -2.70
CA SER A 106 -5.18 -2.41 -3.66
C SER A 106 -5.85 -1.98 -4.96
N PHE A 107 -5.80 -2.86 -5.96
CA PHE A 107 -6.39 -2.63 -7.28
C PHE A 107 -7.43 -3.70 -7.64
N PRO A 108 -8.70 -3.59 -7.19
CA PRO A 108 -9.70 -4.64 -7.39
C PRO A 108 -10.00 -4.96 -8.86
N THR A 109 -9.83 -4.00 -9.76
CA THR A 109 -10.02 -4.19 -11.20
C THR A 109 -8.89 -3.50 -11.96
N VAL A 110 -8.19 -4.24 -12.81
CA VAL A 110 -7.19 -3.70 -13.74
C VAL A 110 -7.53 -4.19 -15.14
N THR A 111 -7.73 -3.27 -16.08
CA THR A 111 -8.11 -3.60 -17.46
C THR A 111 -7.33 -2.74 -18.44
N GLY A 112 -6.93 -3.35 -19.57
CA GLY A 112 -6.23 -2.64 -20.64
C GLY A 112 -4.77 -2.25 -20.36
N VAL A 113 -4.28 -2.40 -19.12
CA VAL A 113 -2.88 -2.16 -18.74
C VAL A 113 -1.97 -3.22 -19.34
N LYS A 114 -0.98 -2.78 -20.12
CA LYS A 114 0.00 -3.62 -20.84
C LYS A 114 1.43 -3.13 -20.63
N THR A 115 1.62 -1.81 -20.58
CA THR A 115 2.93 -1.19 -20.41
C THR A 115 2.84 0.04 -19.54
N GLU A 116 3.92 0.29 -18.82
CA GLU A 116 4.18 1.50 -18.06
C GLU A 116 5.59 1.97 -18.45
N LYS A 117 5.80 3.29 -18.43
CA LYS A 117 7.12 3.88 -18.54
C LYS A 117 7.25 5.09 -17.63
N GLY A 118 8.18 5.05 -16.69
CA GLY A 118 8.60 6.17 -15.87
C GLY A 118 9.25 7.25 -16.74
N VAL A 119 8.73 8.46 -16.67
CA VAL A 119 9.28 9.64 -17.36
C VAL A 119 9.51 10.80 -16.39
N GLY A 120 10.59 11.54 -16.60
CA GLY A 120 10.89 12.72 -15.80
C GLY A 120 9.92 13.86 -16.09
N VAL A 121 9.58 14.63 -15.06
CA VAL A 121 8.72 15.81 -15.15
C VAL A 121 9.56 17.06 -14.97
N ALA A 122 9.49 17.99 -15.91
CA ALA A 122 10.35 19.19 -15.92
C ALA A 122 10.17 20.07 -14.67
N ALA A 123 8.95 20.13 -14.11
CA ALA A 123 8.67 20.86 -12.87
C ALA A 123 9.48 20.34 -11.66
N PHE A 124 9.87 19.07 -11.69
CA PHE A 124 10.69 18.41 -10.68
C PHE A 124 12.14 18.18 -11.16
N GLY A 125 12.58 18.90 -12.19
CA GLY A 125 13.94 18.79 -12.74
C GLY A 125 14.16 17.64 -13.71
N GLY A 126 13.11 16.91 -14.10
CA GLY A 126 13.18 15.84 -15.10
C GLY A 126 13.90 14.57 -14.62
N GLY A 127 14.09 14.43 -13.31
CA GLY A 127 14.71 13.27 -12.67
C GLY A 127 13.72 12.15 -12.33
N GLY A 128 14.09 11.35 -11.33
CA GLY A 128 13.42 10.10 -10.95
C GLY A 128 14.15 8.86 -11.47
N ILE A 129 13.58 7.69 -11.22
CA ILE A 129 13.98 6.42 -11.82
C ILE A 129 13.09 6.22 -13.04
N LEU A 130 13.71 6.10 -14.20
CA LEU A 130 13.05 6.25 -15.49
C LEU A 130 13.28 5.02 -16.35
N GLY A 131 12.24 4.56 -17.03
CA GLY A 131 12.32 3.30 -17.77
C GLY A 131 11.01 2.54 -17.75
N PRO A 132 10.96 1.37 -18.40
CA PRO A 132 9.80 0.50 -18.35
C PRO A 132 9.63 -0.12 -16.95
N ASN A 133 8.39 -0.13 -16.44
CA ASN A 133 8.04 -0.64 -15.11
C ASN A 133 8.74 0.12 -13.96
N GLU A 134 8.89 1.42 -14.12
CA GLU A 134 9.47 2.32 -13.13
C GLU A 134 8.36 3.15 -12.49
N TYR A 135 7.41 2.44 -11.89
CA TYR A 135 6.31 2.99 -11.10
C TYR A 135 6.55 2.73 -9.62
N THR A 136 5.89 3.48 -8.75
CA THR A 136 5.82 3.17 -7.31
C THR A 136 4.39 2.94 -6.88
N LEU A 137 4.24 2.15 -5.82
CA LEU A 137 3.04 2.18 -5.00
C LEU A 137 3.34 2.99 -3.76
N GLN A 138 2.51 3.99 -3.49
CA GLN A 138 2.71 4.88 -2.35
C GLN A 138 1.43 4.91 -1.51
N ILE A 139 1.55 4.71 -0.19
CA ILE A 139 0.55 5.14 0.78
C ILE A 139 1.10 6.37 1.48
N ASN A 140 0.37 7.49 1.45
CA ASN A 140 0.83 8.74 2.05
C ASN A 140 -0.14 9.21 3.15
N SER A 141 0.40 9.74 4.25
CA SER A 141 -0.38 10.48 5.23
C SER A 141 -0.73 11.88 4.72
N GLN A 142 -1.60 12.59 5.43
CA GLN A 142 -1.69 14.04 5.27
C GLN A 142 -0.43 14.76 5.78
N MET A 143 -0.19 15.97 5.26
CA MET A 143 1.02 16.77 5.54
C MET A 143 0.86 17.79 6.68
N ASN A 144 -0.36 18.01 7.18
CA ASN A 144 -0.67 19.03 8.20
C ASN A 144 -0.70 18.44 9.63
N LEU A 145 0.16 17.47 9.91
CA LEU A 145 0.24 16.78 11.20
C LEU A 145 1.27 17.42 12.13
N ALA A 146 0.86 17.89 13.29
CA ALA A 146 1.79 18.34 14.32
C ALA A 146 1.97 17.25 15.39
N THR A 147 3.17 16.68 15.49
CA THR A 147 3.50 15.62 16.45
C THR A 147 4.71 15.98 17.31
N ALA A 148 5.09 15.10 18.25
CA ALA A 148 6.24 15.34 19.13
C ALA A 148 7.58 15.35 18.37
N ALA A 149 7.66 14.71 17.19
CA ALA A 149 8.82 14.76 16.30
C ALA A 149 9.23 16.18 15.89
N CYS A 150 8.26 17.11 15.83
CA CYS A 150 8.51 18.53 15.55
C CYS A 150 9.22 19.30 16.69
N LYS A 151 9.37 18.71 17.88
CA LYS A 151 10.04 19.32 19.06
C LYS A 151 9.57 20.76 19.35
N ASN A 152 8.27 21.01 19.20
CA ASN A 152 7.62 22.32 19.38
C ASN A 152 8.14 23.45 18.46
N LYS A 153 8.76 23.11 17.32
CA LYS A 153 9.11 24.10 16.29
C LYS A 153 7.85 24.65 15.63
N SER A 154 7.72 25.98 15.63
CA SER A 154 6.59 26.66 15.01
C SER A 154 6.56 26.41 13.51
N GLY A 155 5.40 26.04 12.98
CA GLY A 155 5.21 25.75 11.56
C GLY A 155 5.70 24.37 11.11
N CYS A 156 6.26 23.57 12.03
CA CYS A 156 6.64 22.20 11.71
C CYS A 156 5.43 21.28 11.66
N THR A 157 5.36 20.47 10.60
CA THR A 157 4.44 19.35 10.47
C THR A 157 5.19 18.10 10.01
N VAL A 158 4.52 16.95 10.02
CA VAL A 158 5.10 15.67 9.60
C VAL A 158 4.33 15.07 8.45
N TRP A 159 5.02 14.30 7.62
CA TRP A 159 4.45 13.55 6.52
C TRP A 159 5.19 12.22 6.38
N GLN A 160 4.44 11.13 6.18
CA GLN A 160 4.99 9.78 6.10
C GLN A 160 4.45 9.06 4.88
N GLN A 161 5.33 8.32 4.22
CA GLN A 161 5.01 7.50 3.07
C GLN A 161 5.44 6.05 3.29
N TYR A 162 4.61 5.11 2.86
CA TYR A 162 4.95 3.71 2.75
C TYR A 162 5.10 3.38 1.27
N VAL A 163 6.27 2.90 0.86
CA VAL A 163 6.67 2.86 -0.55
C VAL A 163 7.10 1.46 -0.97
N TYR A 164 6.60 1.03 -2.12
CA TYR A 164 7.22 0.00 -2.98
C TYR A 164 7.80 0.70 -4.21
N ALA A 165 9.09 0.48 -4.49
CA ALA A 165 9.82 1.12 -5.58
C ALA A 165 10.77 0.13 -6.29
N PRO A 166 10.51 -0.28 -7.54
CA PRO A 166 11.44 -1.00 -8.40
C PRO A 166 12.76 -0.25 -8.59
N ASP A 167 13.85 -0.98 -8.86
CA ASP A 167 15.17 -0.42 -9.22
C ASP A 167 15.70 0.70 -8.29
N TYR A 168 15.23 0.73 -7.05
CA TYR A 168 15.39 1.89 -6.18
C TYR A 168 16.84 2.09 -5.71
N ASP A 169 17.52 0.99 -5.45
CA ASP A 169 18.95 0.97 -5.10
C ASP A 169 19.74 0.07 -6.06
N VAL A 170 19.23 -1.14 -6.30
CA VAL A 170 19.85 -2.18 -7.12
C VAL A 170 18.96 -2.47 -8.32
N GLN A 171 19.53 -2.44 -9.52
CA GLN A 171 18.80 -2.80 -10.74
C GLN A 171 18.37 -4.28 -10.72
N GLY A 172 17.11 -4.57 -11.05
CA GLY A 172 16.46 -5.87 -10.94
C GLY A 172 15.87 -6.15 -9.55
N SER A 173 15.77 -5.16 -8.67
CA SER A 173 15.27 -5.34 -7.30
C SER A 173 14.53 -4.12 -6.78
N ALA A 174 13.32 -4.35 -6.29
CA ALA A 174 12.51 -3.34 -5.63
C ALA A 174 12.88 -3.17 -4.16
N ALA A 175 12.64 -1.96 -3.64
CA ALA A 175 12.72 -1.62 -2.23
C ALA A 175 11.31 -1.43 -1.65
N VAL A 176 11.07 -2.00 -0.46
CA VAL A 176 9.87 -1.78 0.34
C VAL A 176 10.27 -1.13 1.66
N PHE A 177 9.87 0.14 1.86
CA PHE A 177 10.40 0.99 2.92
C PHE A 177 9.43 2.09 3.34
N ILE A 178 9.81 2.85 4.37
CA ILE A 178 9.06 4.01 4.87
C ILE A 178 9.91 5.26 4.64
N GLU A 179 9.33 6.29 4.05
CA GLU A 179 9.95 7.61 3.89
C GLU A 179 9.29 8.60 4.88
N TYR A 180 10.11 9.44 5.49
CA TYR A 180 9.71 10.36 6.55
C TYR A 180 10.08 11.78 6.19
N TRP A 181 9.19 12.71 6.52
CA TRP A 181 9.37 14.14 6.31
C TRP A 181 9.02 14.92 7.57
N LEU A 182 9.91 15.84 7.95
CA LEU A 182 9.65 16.94 8.86
C LEU A 182 9.57 18.22 8.02
N LEU A 183 8.34 18.65 7.74
CA LEU A 183 8.04 19.81 6.93
C LEU A 183 8.13 21.06 7.80
N GLY A 184 8.73 22.15 7.30
CA GLY A 184 8.88 23.40 8.04
C GLY A 184 9.76 23.29 9.29
N TYR A 185 10.65 22.29 9.36
CA TYR A 185 11.51 22.07 10.53
C TYR A 185 12.56 23.19 10.73
N GLY A 186 12.96 23.84 9.63
CA GLY A 186 13.95 24.90 9.57
C GLY A 186 15.32 24.43 9.06
N SER A 187 16.30 25.33 9.10
CA SER A 187 17.62 25.15 8.45
C SER A 187 18.59 24.16 9.11
N SER A 188 18.15 23.40 10.12
CA SER A 188 19.02 22.46 10.85
C SER A 188 18.28 21.18 11.13
N CYS A 189 18.37 20.25 10.18
CA CYS A 189 17.75 18.95 10.27
C CYS A 189 18.32 18.11 11.42
N PRO A 190 17.52 17.21 12.01
CA PRO A 190 18.03 16.28 13.02
C PRO A 190 19.15 15.41 12.44
N THR A 191 19.98 14.82 13.30
CA THR A 191 21.00 13.85 12.88
C THR A 191 20.36 12.72 12.08
N SER A 192 21.01 12.34 10.96
CA SER A 192 20.56 11.32 10.01
C SER A 192 19.38 11.72 9.11
N TRP A 193 18.96 12.98 9.15
CA TRP A 193 18.01 13.54 8.20
C TRP A 193 18.72 14.45 7.21
N ASP A 194 18.33 14.34 5.96
CA ASP A 194 18.82 15.19 4.89
C ASP A 194 17.97 16.45 4.79
N SER A 195 18.59 17.55 4.39
CA SER A 195 17.87 18.80 4.12
C SER A 195 17.44 18.85 2.67
N ASP A 196 16.20 19.28 2.45
CA ASP A 196 15.67 19.60 1.11
C ASP A 196 16.21 20.93 0.55
N GLY A 197 16.99 21.69 1.35
CA GLY A 197 17.50 23.01 1.02
C GLY A 197 16.48 24.16 1.18
N SER A 198 15.24 23.88 1.54
CA SER A 198 14.13 24.86 1.68
C SER A 198 13.49 24.88 3.06
N GLY A 199 13.98 24.07 4.00
CA GLY A 199 13.58 24.09 5.41
C GLY A 199 12.85 22.83 5.86
N ASP A 200 12.70 21.85 4.98
CA ASP A 200 12.20 20.52 5.27
C ASP A 200 13.37 19.55 5.49
N CYS A 201 13.06 18.47 6.20
CA CYS A 201 13.99 17.40 6.45
C CYS A 201 13.38 16.07 6.01
N VAL A 202 14.14 15.27 5.29
CA VAL A 202 13.71 13.98 4.76
C VAL A 202 14.65 12.87 5.19
N MET A 203 14.10 11.67 5.38
CA MET A 203 14.87 10.46 5.69
C MET A 203 14.12 9.24 5.19
N ASN A 204 14.86 8.28 4.63
CA ASN A 204 14.34 6.94 4.38
C ASN A 204 14.67 6.00 5.54
N SER A 205 13.76 5.08 5.84
CA SER A 205 14.08 3.90 6.64
C SER A 205 15.02 2.96 5.88
N ASN A 206 15.56 1.95 6.57
CA ASN A 206 16.06 0.76 5.86
C ASN A 206 14.92 0.09 5.07
N TYR A 207 15.25 -0.79 4.12
CA TYR A 207 14.27 -1.47 3.28
C TYR A 207 14.40 -2.99 3.32
N VAL A 208 13.30 -3.67 2.97
CA VAL A 208 13.33 -5.09 2.57
C VAL A 208 13.28 -5.19 1.06
N ALA A 209 14.14 -6.01 0.47
CA ALA A 209 14.15 -6.24 -0.97
C ALA A 209 12.93 -7.07 -1.41
N ALA A 210 12.33 -6.66 -2.52
CA ALA A 210 11.22 -7.32 -3.19
C ALA A 210 11.54 -7.45 -4.70
N PRO A 211 10.81 -8.29 -5.46
CA PRO A 211 10.96 -8.33 -6.91
C PRO A 211 10.46 -7.04 -7.56
N ASP A 212 11.08 -6.68 -8.69
CA ASP A 212 10.47 -5.75 -9.63
C ASP A 212 9.32 -6.45 -10.34
N GLU A 213 8.15 -5.84 -10.26
CA GLU A 213 6.95 -6.39 -10.86
C GLU A 213 6.63 -5.63 -12.15
N PRO A 214 6.31 -6.33 -13.25
CA PRO A 214 5.83 -5.64 -14.43
C PRO A 214 4.44 -5.09 -14.14
N ILE A 215 4.10 -3.91 -14.68
CA ILE A 215 2.82 -3.25 -14.40
C ILE A 215 1.57 -4.12 -14.67
N THR A 216 1.72 -5.16 -15.50
CA THR A 216 0.67 -6.17 -15.73
C THR A 216 0.28 -6.97 -14.47
N GLN A 217 1.09 -6.92 -13.40
CA GLN A 217 0.83 -7.57 -12.11
C GLN A 217 0.07 -6.69 -11.13
N LEU A 218 -0.24 -5.43 -11.47
CA LEU A 218 -0.87 -4.46 -10.57
C LEU A 218 -2.13 -5.01 -9.86
N GLY A 219 -2.95 -5.82 -10.54
CA GLY A 219 -4.13 -6.45 -9.93
C GLY A 219 -3.84 -7.53 -8.87
N ASN A 220 -2.59 -8.01 -8.81
CA ASN A 220 -2.09 -8.99 -7.84
C ASN A 220 -1.28 -8.34 -6.70
N GLU A 221 -1.06 -7.03 -6.77
CA GLU A 221 -0.27 -6.27 -5.81
C GLU A 221 -1.17 -5.64 -4.74
N LYS A 222 -0.63 -5.56 -3.52
CA LYS A 222 -1.21 -4.76 -2.43
C LYS A 222 -0.11 -4.17 -1.56
N LEU A 223 -0.39 -3.01 -1.02
CA LEU A 223 0.47 -2.32 -0.05
C LEU A 223 -0.33 -2.01 1.20
N SER A 224 0.27 -2.17 2.37
CA SER A 224 -0.30 -1.64 3.61
C SER A 224 0.75 -0.90 4.42
N GLY A 225 0.33 0.20 5.03
CA GLY A 225 1.07 0.93 6.04
C GLY A 225 0.29 0.93 7.35
N SER A 226 0.95 0.74 8.49
CA SER A 226 0.33 0.83 9.81
C SER A 226 1.21 1.63 10.75
N ALA A 227 0.58 2.40 11.64
CA ALA A 227 1.25 3.14 12.71
C ALA A 227 0.69 2.72 14.08
N LYS A 228 1.58 2.53 15.06
CA LYS A 228 1.21 2.07 16.40
C LYS A 228 1.91 2.88 17.48
N ALA A 229 1.13 3.65 18.23
CA ALA A 229 1.61 4.44 19.36
C ALA A 229 2.41 3.59 20.36
N GLY A 230 3.64 4.01 20.65
CA GLY A 230 4.57 3.28 21.53
C GLY A 230 5.07 1.95 20.96
N GLY A 231 4.83 1.69 19.68
CA GLY A 231 5.25 0.51 18.94
C GLY A 231 6.03 0.89 17.68
N ASN A 232 5.70 0.23 16.57
CA ASN A 232 6.35 0.44 15.28
C ASN A 232 5.34 0.85 14.23
N ASP A 233 5.85 1.60 13.26
CA ASP A 233 5.29 1.67 11.93
C ASP A 233 5.71 0.43 11.13
N THR A 234 4.82 -0.08 10.28
CA THR A 234 5.06 -1.30 9.51
C THR A 234 4.53 -1.12 8.09
N ILE A 235 5.35 -1.52 7.13
CA ILE A 235 4.95 -1.68 5.72
C ILE A 235 4.83 -3.16 5.38
N VAL A 236 3.81 -3.52 4.60
CA VAL A 236 3.70 -4.86 4.01
C VAL A 236 3.34 -4.71 2.54
N PHE A 237 4.17 -5.27 1.67
CA PHE A 237 3.89 -5.43 0.25
C PHE A 237 3.58 -6.90 -0.05
N THR A 238 2.53 -7.16 -0.82
CA THR A 238 2.25 -8.51 -1.34
C THR A 238 2.14 -8.50 -2.85
N VAL A 239 2.67 -9.54 -3.47
CA VAL A 239 2.48 -9.83 -4.89
C VAL A 239 2.39 -11.33 -5.11
N GLY A 240 1.37 -11.78 -5.84
CA GLY A 240 1.13 -13.20 -6.09
C GLY A 240 1.04 -14.00 -4.78
N SER A 241 2.02 -14.85 -4.54
CA SER A 241 2.12 -15.77 -3.39
C SER A 241 3.13 -15.34 -2.31
N THR A 242 3.72 -14.15 -2.41
CA THR A 242 4.79 -13.71 -1.51
C THR A 242 4.47 -12.37 -0.87
N ALA A 243 4.90 -12.20 0.38
CA ALA A 243 4.76 -10.99 1.16
C ALA A 243 6.13 -10.54 1.66
N TYR A 244 6.34 -9.23 1.72
CA TYR A 244 7.58 -8.59 2.18
C TYR A 244 7.19 -7.51 3.20
N THR A 245 7.88 -7.45 4.33
CA THR A 245 7.58 -6.46 5.37
C THR A 245 8.84 -5.88 6.00
N PHE A 246 8.73 -4.61 6.36
CA PHE A 246 9.70 -3.87 7.14
C PHE A 246 8.99 -3.13 8.27
N SER A 247 9.67 -2.94 9.40
CA SER A 247 9.17 -2.17 10.54
C SER A 247 10.24 -1.28 11.14
N ALA A 248 9.81 -0.09 11.57
CA ALA A 248 10.61 0.92 12.25
C ALA A 248 9.82 1.54 13.41
N PRO A 249 10.47 2.13 14.43
CA PRO A 249 9.75 2.74 15.55
C PRO A 249 8.78 3.84 15.08
N ASP A 250 7.54 3.84 15.62
CA ASP A 250 6.55 4.92 15.38
C ASP A 250 7.09 6.28 15.85
N SER A 251 7.98 6.27 16.85
CA SER A 251 8.63 7.48 17.40
C SER A 251 9.54 8.24 16.43
N VAL A 252 9.67 7.82 15.17
CA VAL A 252 10.34 8.61 14.14
C VAL A 252 9.52 9.87 13.83
N LEU A 253 8.20 9.71 13.65
CA LEU A 253 7.27 10.81 13.40
C LEU A 253 6.08 10.88 14.38
N ASP A 254 5.90 9.88 15.24
CA ASP A 254 4.74 9.69 16.11
C ASP A 254 3.41 9.73 15.33
N LEU A 255 3.39 9.10 14.14
CA LEU A 255 2.30 9.19 13.17
C LEU A 255 0.97 8.69 13.75
N ALA A 256 1.00 7.63 14.57
CA ALA A 256 -0.18 7.03 15.18
C ALA A 256 -1.01 8.02 16.03
N THR A 257 -0.41 9.15 16.44
CA THR A 257 -1.07 10.16 17.27
C THR A 257 -1.99 11.10 16.49
N ALA A 258 -1.85 11.18 15.17
CA ALA A 258 -2.56 12.20 14.37
C ALA A 258 -3.05 11.76 12.98
N TRP A 259 -2.60 10.61 12.46
CA TRP A 259 -2.97 10.13 11.11
C TRP A 259 -4.47 9.88 10.97
N ASN A 260 -5.17 10.60 10.09
CA ASN A 260 -6.62 10.43 9.84
C ASN A 260 -7.03 10.59 8.37
N GLU A 261 -6.04 10.82 7.50
CA GLU A 261 -6.19 10.94 6.06
C GLU A 261 -5.14 10.08 5.38
N SER A 262 -5.53 9.33 4.35
CA SER A 262 -4.60 8.47 3.63
C SER A 262 -4.82 8.53 2.12
N GLU A 263 -3.73 8.68 1.40
CA GLU A 263 -3.66 8.51 -0.05
C GLU A 263 -3.11 7.13 -0.36
N PHE A 264 -3.52 6.54 -1.47
CA PHE A 264 -2.86 5.38 -2.07
C PHE A 264 -3.01 5.42 -3.59
N ASN A 265 -1.90 5.29 -4.31
CA ASN A 265 -1.94 5.23 -5.77
C ASN A 265 -0.71 4.56 -6.39
N VAL A 266 -0.78 4.35 -7.72
CA VAL A 266 0.33 4.00 -8.59
C VAL A 266 0.81 5.26 -9.34
N VAL A 267 2.04 5.67 -9.09
CA VAL A 267 2.63 6.93 -9.61
C VAL A 267 4.07 6.69 -10.07
N GLY A 268 4.76 7.72 -10.57
CA GLY A 268 6.16 7.60 -10.98
C GLY A 268 7.10 7.15 -9.87
N ASN A 269 8.32 6.77 -10.23
CA ASN A 269 9.32 6.30 -9.28
C ASN A 269 10.31 7.39 -8.87
N ALA A 270 10.04 8.01 -7.71
CA ALA A 270 10.84 9.06 -7.07
C ALA A 270 11.00 10.36 -7.91
N GLY A 271 11.51 11.40 -7.26
CA GLY A 271 11.92 12.66 -7.90
C GLY A 271 10.80 13.38 -8.67
N GLY A 272 9.53 13.16 -8.29
CA GLY A 272 8.37 13.76 -8.96
C GLY A 272 8.16 13.25 -10.38
N SER A 273 8.68 12.06 -10.71
CA SER A 273 8.48 11.44 -12.01
C SER A 273 7.03 11.01 -12.24
N LYS A 274 6.74 10.60 -13.47
CA LYS A 274 5.40 10.24 -13.94
C LYS A 274 5.36 8.81 -14.47
N ALA A 275 4.43 8.00 -13.98
CA ALA A 275 4.12 6.70 -14.54
C ALA A 275 3.22 6.85 -15.78
N VAL A 276 3.73 6.45 -16.95
CA VAL A 276 3.00 6.59 -18.23
C VAL A 276 2.45 5.25 -18.68
N PHE A 277 1.16 5.04 -18.45
CA PHE A 277 0.41 3.87 -18.91
C PHE A 277 0.10 3.97 -20.41
N ASN A 278 0.00 2.81 -21.08
CA ASN A 278 -0.56 2.76 -22.43
C ASN A 278 -2.01 3.26 -22.49
N SER A 279 -2.45 3.69 -23.67
CA SER A 279 -3.84 4.08 -23.93
C SER A 279 -4.85 2.99 -23.56
N HIS A 280 -6.08 3.38 -23.21
CA HIS A 280 -7.17 2.48 -22.82
C HIS A 280 -6.86 1.68 -21.55
N SER A 281 -5.99 2.21 -20.70
CA SER A 281 -5.74 1.64 -19.37
C SER A 281 -6.84 2.10 -18.42
N SER A 282 -7.31 1.20 -17.57
CA SER A 282 -8.25 1.50 -16.51
C SER A 282 -7.92 0.71 -15.26
N VAL A 283 -7.76 1.42 -14.14
CA VAL A 283 -7.39 0.88 -12.83
C VAL A 283 -8.44 1.34 -11.82
N THR A 284 -9.06 0.41 -11.12
CA THR A 284 -9.88 0.72 -9.95
C THR A 284 -9.00 0.65 -8.71
N VAL A 285 -8.91 1.75 -7.98
CA VAL A 285 -8.16 1.89 -6.74
C VAL A 285 -9.10 1.73 -5.57
N LYS A 286 -8.69 0.94 -4.56
CA LYS A 286 -9.40 0.79 -3.30
C LYS A 286 -8.46 1.10 -2.15
N ILE A 287 -8.89 2.00 -1.27
CA ILE A 287 -8.18 2.39 -0.06
C ILE A 287 -9.04 2.04 1.14
N ALA A 288 -8.66 0.99 1.86
CA ALA A 288 -9.33 0.55 3.08
C ALA A 288 -8.52 0.95 4.31
N VAL A 289 -9.21 1.32 5.40
CA VAL A 289 -8.54 1.73 6.65
C VAL A 289 -9.07 0.95 7.84
N ASN A 290 -8.23 0.85 8.87
CA ASN A 290 -8.62 0.47 10.22
C ASN A 290 -8.44 1.66 11.15
N ASP A 291 -9.54 2.29 11.52
CA ASP A 291 -9.64 3.46 12.40
C ASP A 291 -10.43 3.15 13.68
N GLY A 292 -10.73 1.86 13.93
CA GLY A 292 -11.62 1.40 14.99
C GLY A 292 -13.11 1.63 14.75
N SER A 293 -13.51 2.10 13.56
CA SER A 293 -14.88 2.42 13.19
C SER A 293 -15.38 1.55 12.02
N THR A 294 -16.69 1.59 11.78
CA THR A 294 -17.32 1.05 10.55
C THR A 294 -18.04 2.12 9.75
N ALA A 295 -17.90 3.38 10.16
CA ALA A 295 -18.55 4.53 9.55
C ALA A 295 -18.09 4.70 8.10
N LYS A 296 -18.98 5.21 7.25
CA LYS A 296 -18.64 5.54 5.88
C LYS A 296 -17.58 6.66 5.89
N PRO A 297 -16.42 6.47 5.24
CA PRO A 297 -15.40 7.50 5.16
C PRO A 297 -15.75 8.57 4.10
N ASN A 298 -15.10 9.71 4.20
CA ASN A 298 -15.19 10.77 3.19
C ASN A 298 -14.16 10.53 2.08
N CYS A 299 -14.55 10.86 0.84
CA CYS A 299 -13.61 11.05 -0.27
C CYS A 299 -13.24 12.53 -0.33
N LEU A 300 -11.98 12.87 -0.06
CA LEU A 300 -11.45 14.20 -0.28
C LEU A 300 -10.85 14.28 -1.68
N LYS A 301 -11.29 15.27 -2.47
CA LYS A 301 -10.79 15.47 -3.83
C LYS A 301 -9.66 16.50 -3.84
N ASN A 302 -8.67 16.28 -4.69
CA ASN A 302 -7.50 17.16 -4.83
C ASN A 302 -6.78 17.34 -3.48
N SER A 303 -6.62 16.23 -2.75
CA SER A 303 -6.03 16.22 -1.41
C SER A 303 -4.81 15.31 -1.31
N GLY A 304 -4.31 14.83 -2.45
CA GLY A 304 -3.08 14.05 -2.53
C GLY A 304 -1.86 14.81 -2.03
N THR A 305 -0.86 14.05 -1.60
CA THR A 305 0.33 14.57 -0.94
C THR A 305 1.63 14.09 -1.57
N THR A 306 1.59 13.16 -2.52
CA THR A 306 2.75 12.85 -3.36
C THR A 306 2.96 13.90 -4.44
N GLY A 307 4.21 14.16 -4.81
CA GLY A 307 4.60 14.93 -6.00
C GLY A 307 4.72 14.07 -7.26
N GLU A 308 4.84 12.75 -7.14
CA GLU A 308 4.81 11.84 -8.30
C GLU A 308 3.42 11.77 -8.91
N THR A 309 3.35 11.38 -10.18
CA THR A 309 2.10 11.41 -10.96
C THR A 309 1.90 10.18 -11.82
N ASN A 310 0.69 10.04 -12.39
CA ASN A 310 0.45 9.14 -13.52
C ASN A 310 -0.35 9.86 -14.64
N ASN A 311 -0.52 9.20 -15.80
CA ASN A 311 -1.23 9.76 -16.95
C ASN A 311 -2.70 9.30 -17.09
N LEU A 312 -3.28 8.71 -16.05
CA LEU A 312 -4.70 8.36 -15.97
C LEU A 312 -5.52 9.57 -15.51
N SER A 313 -6.85 9.48 -15.59
CA SER A 313 -7.77 10.52 -15.11
C SER A 313 -8.74 9.97 -14.08
N LEU A 314 -8.82 10.60 -12.92
CA LEU A 314 -9.76 10.27 -11.84
C LEU A 314 -11.22 10.29 -12.31
N LYS A 315 -11.99 9.32 -11.81
CA LYS A 315 -13.46 9.27 -11.92
C LYS A 315 -14.08 9.57 -10.55
N THR A 316 -15.34 9.17 -10.35
CA THR A 316 -16.04 9.43 -9.09
C THR A 316 -15.49 8.55 -7.97
N CYS A 317 -14.99 9.16 -6.89
CA CYS A 317 -14.74 8.48 -5.63
C CYS A 317 -16.01 8.28 -4.81
N THR A 318 -16.13 7.07 -4.25
CA THR A 318 -17.23 6.67 -3.36
C THR A 318 -16.70 6.05 -2.08
N GLY A 319 -17.21 6.49 -0.93
CA GLY A 319 -16.94 5.86 0.38
C GLY A 319 -17.97 4.79 0.75
N TYR A 320 -17.53 3.76 1.46
CA TYR A 320 -18.30 2.59 1.85
C TYR A 320 -18.10 2.26 3.34
N SER A 321 -19.21 2.05 4.05
CA SER A 321 -19.20 1.47 5.40
C SER A 321 -18.88 -0.02 5.34
N ALA A 322 -17.96 -0.49 6.17
CA ALA A 322 -17.56 -1.89 6.29
C ALA A 322 -16.82 -2.11 7.62
N SER A 323 -16.44 -3.35 7.95
CA SER A 323 -15.58 -3.64 9.11
C SER A 323 -14.21 -2.95 9.01
N ALA A 324 -13.72 -2.80 7.78
CA ALA A 324 -12.64 -1.90 7.41
C ALA A 324 -13.22 -0.92 6.39
N PRO A 325 -13.66 0.28 6.81
CA PRO A 325 -14.25 1.25 5.90
C PRO A 325 -13.27 1.61 4.78
N TYR A 326 -13.79 1.93 3.60
CA TYR A 326 -12.95 2.17 2.43
C TYR A 326 -13.55 3.19 1.47
N ILE A 327 -12.69 3.77 0.63
CA ILE A 327 -13.09 4.47 -0.58
C ILE A 327 -12.67 3.67 -1.82
N GLN A 328 -13.36 3.91 -2.92
CA GLN A 328 -13.02 3.35 -4.21
C GLN A 328 -13.26 4.37 -5.32
N PHE A 329 -12.35 4.42 -6.27
CA PHE A 329 -12.43 5.23 -7.48
C PHE A 329 -11.76 4.49 -8.65
N THR A 330 -12.07 4.91 -9.86
CA THR A 330 -11.41 4.39 -11.07
C THR A 330 -10.60 5.52 -11.70
N GLU A 331 -9.47 5.19 -12.27
CA GLU A 331 -8.66 6.06 -13.11
C GLU A 331 -8.51 5.43 -14.50
N SER A 332 -8.59 6.24 -15.56
CA SER A 332 -8.45 5.71 -16.93
C SER A 332 -7.94 6.73 -17.95
N ASN A 333 -7.43 6.27 -19.10
CA ASN A 333 -7.04 7.10 -20.25
C ASN A 333 -7.51 6.55 -21.61
#